data_AF-A0A353TXM3-F1
#
_entry.id   AF-A0A353TXM3-F1
#
_cell.length_a   1.000
_cell.length_b   1.000
_cell.length_c   1.000
_cell.angle_alpha   90.00
_cell.angle_beta   90.00
_cell.angle_gamma   90.00
#
_symmetry.space_group_name_H-M   'P 1'
#
loop_
_entity.id
_entity.type
_entity.pdbx_description
1 polymer ?
#
loop_
_entity_poly.entity_id
_entity_poly.type
_entity_poly.pdbx_seq_one_letter_code
_entity_poly.pdbx_strand_id
1 'polypeptide(L)'
;MSPIAVFDSGYGGLTVLRHLLKAFPQYDFIYYGDNARAPYGNRSFDVVYQYTLEAVKMLFDMGSPLVILACNTASAKALRTIQQVDLPKMDAGKRVLGVIRPSVESVGAMSSTG
;
A
#
# COMPACT_ATOMS: atom_id res chain seq x y z
N MET A 1 -17.16 -8.73 -7.80
CA MET A 1 -16.35 -8.54 -6.57
C MET A 1 -15.40 -7.40 -6.85
N SER A 2 -15.16 -6.48 -5.91
CA SER A 2 -14.26 -5.35 -6.16
C SER A 2 -12.79 -5.79 -6.13
N PRO A 3 -11.92 -5.28 -7.03
CA PRO A 3 -10.53 -5.69 -7.07
C PRO A 3 -9.73 -5.12 -5.89
N ILE A 4 -8.67 -5.82 -5.48
CA ILE A 4 -7.69 -5.33 -4.51
C ILE A 4 -6.65 -4.51 -5.26
N ALA A 5 -6.45 -3.26 -4.87
CA ALA A 5 -5.43 -2.41 -5.47
C ALA A 5 -4.07 -2.62 -4.78
N VAL A 6 -3.00 -2.63 -5.57
CA VAL A 6 -1.61 -2.69 -5.12
C VAL A 6 -0.88 -1.48 -5.67
N PHE A 7 -0.35 -0.65 -4.78
CA PHE A 7 0.39 0.56 -5.12
C PHE A 7 1.88 0.41 -4.81
N ASP A 8 2.73 0.81 -5.75
CA ASP A 8 4.16 0.98 -5.53
C ASP A 8 4.68 2.27 -6.16
N SER A 9 5.81 2.78 -5.67
CA SER A 9 6.48 3.93 -6.30
C SER A 9 7.17 3.56 -7.62
N GLY A 10 7.14 2.29 -8.04
CA GLY A 10 7.72 1.82 -9.29
C GLY A 10 7.33 0.38 -9.61
N TYR A 11 8.31 -0.46 -9.94
CA TYR A 11 8.12 -1.88 -10.29
C TYR A 11 8.43 -2.86 -9.14
N GLY A 12 8.99 -2.38 -8.02
CA GLY A 12 9.42 -3.25 -6.91
C GLY A 12 8.24 -4.00 -6.28
N GLY A 13 7.08 -3.37 -6.25
CA GLY A 13 5.84 -3.94 -5.74
C GLY A 13 5.27 -5.09 -6.55
N LEU A 14 5.76 -5.36 -7.77
CA LEU A 14 5.34 -6.53 -8.56
C LEU A 14 5.69 -7.85 -7.86
N THR A 15 6.72 -7.85 -7.02
CA THR A 15 7.06 -9.01 -6.17
C THR A 15 5.94 -9.30 -5.16
N VAL A 16 5.44 -8.28 -4.47
CA VAL A 16 4.31 -8.38 -3.55
C VAL A 16 3.06 -8.84 -4.30
N LEU A 17 2.75 -8.21 -5.45
CA LEU A 17 1.62 -8.61 -6.28
C LEU A 17 1.70 -10.09 -6.71
N ARG A 18 2.87 -10.57 -7.12
CA ARG A 18 3.08 -11.98 -7.50
C ARG A 18 2.74 -12.94 -6.37
N HIS A 19 3.08 -12.59 -5.13
CA HIS A 19 2.73 -13.41 -3.96
C HIS A 19 1.24 -13.31 -3.63
N LEU A 20 0.63 -12.14 -3.75
CA LEU A 20 -0.81 -11.95 -3.54
C LEU A 20 -1.64 -12.75 -4.55
N LEU A 21 -1.29 -12.71 -5.84
CA LEU A 21 -1.96 -13.48 -6.89
C LEU A 21 -1.92 -15.00 -6.61
N LYS A 22 -0.82 -15.50 -6.02
CA LYS A 22 -0.70 -16.92 -5.65
C LYS A 22 -1.51 -17.27 -4.40
N ALA A 23 -1.52 -16.40 -3.40
CA ALA A 23 -2.20 -16.64 -2.13
C ALA A 23 -3.72 -16.44 -2.24
N PHE A 24 -4.15 -15.57 -3.14
CA PHE A 24 -5.55 -15.13 -3.28
C PHE A 24 -6.01 -15.20 -4.75
N PRO A 25 -5.98 -16.38 -5.40
CA PRO A 25 -6.31 -16.52 -6.82
C PRO A 25 -7.78 -16.20 -7.16
N GLN A 26 -8.65 -16.14 -6.15
CA GLN A 26 -10.06 -15.81 -6.29
C GLN A 26 -10.35 -14.30 -6.36
N TYR A 27 -9.34 -13.43 -6.15
CA TYR A 27 -9.49 -11.99 -6.19
C TYR A 27 -8.85 -11.40 -7.45
N ASP A 28 -9.52 -10.41 -8.02
CA ASP A 28 -8.94 -9.54 -9.05
C ASP A 28 -8.03 -8.49 -8.41
N PHE A 29 -6.97 -8.10 -9.11
CA PHE A 29 -6.02 -7.11 -8.64
C PHE A 29 -5.83 -5.98 -9.65
N ILE A 30 -5.69 -4.75 -9.15
CA ILE A 30 -5.23 -3.59 -9.91
C ILE A 30 -3.83 -3.25 -9.40
N TYR A 31 -2.85 -3.13 -10.29
CA TYR A 31 -1.52 -2.64 -9.93
C TYR A 31 -1.32 -1.23 -10.46
N TYR A 32 -0.91 -0.32 -9.58
CA TYR A 32 -0.52 1.03 -9.94
C TYR A 32 0.92 1.31 -9.48
N GLY A 33 1.81 1.50 -10.46
CA GLY A 33 3.20 1.86 -10.24
C GLY A 33 3.47 3.31 -10.66
N ASP A 34 3.86 4.15 -9.71
CA ASP A 34 4.09 5.58 -9.96
C ASP A 34 5.52 5.88 -10.45
N ASN A 35 5.84 5.30 -11.61
CA ASN A 35 7.15 5.40 -12.22
C ASN A 35 7.54 6.83 -12.60
N ALA A 36 6.55 7.69 -12.90
CA ALA A 36 6.79 9.08 -13.29
C ALA A 36 7.38 9.92 -12.15
N ARG A 37 7.11 9.55 -10.88
CA ARG A 37 7.57 10.28 -9.68
C ARG A 37 8.59 9.49 -8.87
N ALA A 38 9.01 8.33 -9.36
CA ALA A 38 10.07 7.53 -8.78
C ALA A 38 11.44 8.25 -8.78
N PRO A 39 12.37 7.93 -7.87
CA PRO A 39 12.17 7.12 -6.66
C PRO A 39 11.60 7.96 -5.50
N TYR A 40 10.89 7.32 -4.58
CA TYR A 40 10.35 8.00 -3.38
C TYR A 40 11.37 8.15 -2.24
N GLY A 41 12.46 7.36 -2.25
CA GLY A 41 13.40 7.27 -1.12
C GLY A 41 14.03 8.62 -0.73
N ASN A 42 14.38 9.45 -1.71
CA ASN A 42 15.02 10.75 -1.52
C ASN A 42 14.04 11.92 -1.34
N ARG A 43 12.73 11.65 -1.31
CA ARG A 43 11.69 12.68 -1.17
C ARG A 43 11.33 12.94 0.30
N SER A 44 10.88 14.15 0.59
CA SER A 44 10.40 14.53 1.92
C SER A 44 9.15 13.74 2.32
N PHE A 45 8.84 13.74 3.62
CA PHE A 45 7.62 13.10 4.13
C PHE A 45 6.36 13.66 3.47
N ASP A 46 6.24 14.99 3.39
CA ASP A 46 5.06 15.65 2.82
C ASP A 46 4.86 15.26 1.36
N VAL A 47 5.93 15.24 0.56
CA VAL A 47 5.85 14.87 -0.86
C VAL A 47 5.41 13.42 -1.03
N VAL A 48 6.01 12.48 -0.27
CA VAL A 48 5.63 11.06 -0.34
C VAL A 48 4.19 10.87 0.12
N TYR A 49 3.77 11.59 1.17
CA TYR A 49 2.39 11.57 1.66
C TYR A 49 1.40 12.03 0.58
N GLN A 50 1.63 13.19 -0.05
CA GLN A 50 0.74 13.70 -1.08
C GLN A 50 0.61 12.74 -2.27
N TYR A 51 1.73 12.26 -2.81
CA TYR A 51 1.68 11.33 -3.95
C TYR A 51 1.00 10.01 -3.60
N THR A 52 1.24 9.49 -2.39
CA THR A 52 0.59 8.27 -1.93
C THR A 52 -0.91 8.48 -1.74
N LEU A 53 -1.33 9.61 -1.17
CA LEU A 53 -2.74 9.93 -0.97
C LEU A 53 -3.48 10.11 -2.30
N GLU A 54 -2.86 10.78 -3.28
CA GLU A 54 -3.40 10.88 -4.65
C GLU A 54 -3.61 9.49 -5.28
N ALA A 55 -2.60 8.62 -5.19
CA ALA A 55 -2.68 7.26 -5.70
C ALA A 55 -3.81 6.46 -5.02
N VAL A 56 -3.91 6.54 -3.70
CA VAL A 56 -4.95 5.88 -2.90
C VAL A 56 -6.34 6.36 -3.30
N LYS A 57 -6.55 7.67 -3.44
CA LYS A 57 -7.84 8.25 -3.87
C LYS A 57 -8.24 7.75 -5.25
N MET A 58 -7.32 7.82 -6.21
CA MET A 58 -7.55 7.32 -7.56
C MET A 58 -7.93 5.82 -7.57
N LEU A 59 -7.22 4.98 -6.81
CA LEU A 59 -7.52 3.55 -6.72
C LEU A 59 -8.89 3.29 -6.07
N PHE A 60 -9.28 4.09 -5.10
CA PHE A 60 -10.64 4.05 -4.56
C PHE A 60 -11.70 4.42 -5.60
N ASP A 61 -11.43 5.43 -6.42
CA ASP A 61 -12.34 5.86 -7.49
C ASP A 61 -12.44 4.82 -8.62
N MET A 62 -11.41 4.00 -8.80
CA MET A 62 -11.44 2.81 -9.68
C MET A 62 -12.21 1.63 -9.08
N GLY A 63 -12.81 1.79 -7.89
CA GLY A 63 -13.67 0.79 -7.27
C GLY A 63 -12.95 -0.25 -6.40
N SER A 64 -11.69 -0.01 -6.02
CA SER A 64 -10.94 -0.88 -5.10
C SER A 64 -11.08 -0.44 -3.65
N PRO A 65 -11.97 -1.04 -2.83
CA PRO A 65 -12.17 -0.64 -1.43
C PRO A 65 -10.96 -0.95 -0.54
N LEU A 66 -10.04 -1.80 -1.00
CA LEU A 66 -8.79 -2.14 -0.33
C LEU A 66 -7.60 -1.76 -1.20
N VAL A 67 -6.69 -0.95 -0.65
CA VAL A 67 -5.41 -0.59 -1.25
C VAL A 67 -4.25 -1.13 -0.41
N ILE A 68 -3.32 -1.84 -1.05
CA ILE A 68 -2.09 -2.36 -0.45
C ILE A 68 -0.93 -1.49 -0.92
N LEU A 69 -0.26 -0.80 0.01
CA LEU A 69 0.98 -0.07 -0.26
C LEU A 69 2.15 -1.06 -0.26
N ALA A 70 2.53 -1.56 -1.43
CA ALA A 70 3.68 -2.45 -1.62
C ALA A 70 5.03 -1.70 -1.50
N CYS A 71 5.05 -0.38 -1.69
CA CYS A 71 6.23 0.44 -1.46
C CYS A 71 6.52 0.58 0.04
N ASN A 72 7.70 0.14 0.48
CA ASN A 72 8.18 0.34 1.86
C ASN A 72 8.23 1.83 2.23
N THR A 73 8.70 2.69 1.33
CA THR A 73 8.80 4.13 1.61
C THR A 73 7.43 4.77 1.78
N ALA A 74 6.46 4.43 0.94
CA ALA A 74 5.08 4.92 1.07
C ALA A 74 4.43 4.38 2.36
N SER A 75 4.63 3.09 2.66
CA SER A 75 4.16 2.47 3.90
C SER A 75 4.74 3.16 5.14
N ALA A 76 6.04 3.48 5.14
CA ALA A 76 6.73 4.11 6.26
C ALA A 76 6.29 5.55 6.48
N LYS A 77 6.16 6.34 5.39
CA LYS A 77 6.00 7.79 5.48
C LYS A 77 4.55 8.26 5.42
N ALA A 78 3.64 7.51 4.79
CA ALA A 78 2.28 7.99 4.49
C ALA A 78 1.16 7.18 5.14
N LEU A 79 1.33 5.85 5.31
CA LEU A 79 0.24 4.94 5.70
C LEU A 79 -0.51 5.40 6.95
N ARG A 80 0.22 5.71 8.03
CA ARG A 80 -0.40 6.05 9.32
C ARG A 80 -1.24 7.32 9.22
N THR A 81 -0.72 8.36 8.57
CA THR A 81 -1.45 9.61 8.35
C THR A 81 -2.71 9.36 7.54
N ILE A 82 -2.61 8.60 6.44
CA ILE A 82 -3.76 8.24 5.60
C ILE A 82 -4.83 7.49 6.42
N GLN A 83 -4.43 6.51 7.23
CA GLN A 83 -5.36 5.73 8.04
C GLN A 83 -6.06 6.55 9.13
N GLN A 84 -5.33 7.47 9.77
CA GLN A 84 -5.84 8.20 10.94
C GLN A 84 -6.55 9.51 10.59
N VAL A 85 -6.15 10.15 9.49
CA VAL A 85 -6.60 11.51 9.13
C VAL A 85 -7.52 11.50 7.92
N ASP A 86 -7.16 10.78 6.86
CA ASP A 86 -7.85 10.83 5.58
C ASP A 86 -9.00 9.83 5.50
N LEU A 87 -8.76 8.54 5.78
CA LEU A 87 -9.76 7.49 5.67
C LEU A 87 -11.06 7.77 6.45
N PRO A 88 -11.03 8.26 7.72
CA PRO A 88 -12.24 8.55 8.46
C PRO A 88 -13.14 9.61 7.81
N LYS A 89 -12.58 10.46 6.94
CA LYS A 89 -13.30 11.50 6.21
C LYS A 89 -13.81 11.04 4.85
N MET A 90 -13.37 9.88 4.37
CA MET A 90 -13.70 9.38 3.03
C MET A 90 -14.87 8.40 3.05
N ASP A 91 -14.69 7.23 3.67
CA ASP A 91 -15.68 6.14 3.70
C ASP A 91 -15.24 5.09 4.73
N ALA A 92 -16.16 4.60 5.56
CA ALA A 92 -15.86 3.65 6.64
C ALA A 92 -15.48 2.24 6.14
N GLY A 93 -15.87 1.88 4.92
CA GLY A 93 -15.56 0.61 4.27
C GLY A 93 -14.21 0.59 3.56
N LYS A 94 -13.59 1.75 3.32
CA LYS A 94 -12.29 1.85 2.65
C LYS A 94 -11.15 1.50 3.60
N ARG A 95 -10.18 0.73 3.10
CA ARG A 95 -9.01 0.26 3.85
C ARG A 95 -7.73 0.49 3.06
N VAL A 96 -6.68 0.91 3.76
CA VAL A 96 -5.32 0.96 3.25
C VAL A 96 -4.44 0.14 4.18
N LEU A 97 -3.68 -0.80 3.64
CA LEU A 97 -2.70 -1.60 4.38
C LEU A 97 -1.30 -1.38 3.80
N GLY A 98 -0.27 -1.58 4.60
CA GLY A 98 1.12 -1.52 4.14
C GLY A 98 1.89 -2.77 4.52
N VAL A 99 3.08 -2.91 3.94
CA VAL A 99 3.89 -4.13 4.04
C VAL A 99 4.80 -4.20 5.26
N ILE A 100 5.10 -3.07 5.93
CA ILE A 100 6.08 -3.03 7.03
C ILE A 100 5.61 -3.84 8.25
N ARG A 101 4.38 -3.60 8.71
CA ARG A 101 3.82 -4.26 9.90
C ARG A 101 3.80 -5.79 9.77
N PRO A 102 3.23 -6.39 8.70
CA PRO A 102 3.24 -7.85 8.56
C PRO A 102 4.65 -8.43 8.43
N SER A 103 5.61 -7.69 7.84
CA SER A 103 7.01 -8.13 7.80
C SER A 103 7.63 -8.20 9.20
N VAL A 104 7.42 -7.19 10.05
CA VAL A 104 7.93 -7.18 11.43
C VAL A 104 7.26 -8.26 12.28
N GLU A 105 5.94 -8.42 12.17
CA GLU A 105 5.20 -9.47 12.89
C GLU A 105 5.69 -10.88 12.52
N SER A 106 6.01 -11.11 11.24
CA SER A 106 6.55 -12.39 10.79
C SER A 106 7.93 -12.70 11.38
N VAL A 107 8.81 -11.69 11.50
CA VAL A 107 10.13 -11.87 12.13
C VAL A 107 10.00 -12.10 13.63
N GLY A 108 9.10 -11.39 14.31
CA GLY A 108 8.85 -11.59 15.74
C GLY A 108 8.43 -13.03 16.06
N ALA A 109 7.64 -13.66 15.21
CA ALA A 109 7.26 -15.06 15.35
C ALA A 109 8.42 -16.06 15.15
N MET A 110 9.52 -15.64 14.51
CA MET A 110 10.71 -16.47 14.26
C MET A 110 11.83 -16.25 15.27
N SER A 111 11.79 -15.17 16.05
CA SER A 111 12.79 -14.86 17.06
C SER A 111 12.55 -15.65 18.35
N SER A 112 13.50 -16.51 18.71
CA SER A 112 13.46 -17.35 19.91
C SER A 112 14.13 -16.74 21.15
N THR A 113 14.66 -15.52 21.04
CA THR A 113 15.17 -14.76 22.19
C THR A 113 14.11 -13.78 22.68
N GLY A 114 13.42 -14.16 23.75
CA GLY A 114 12.65 -13.27 24.62
C GLY A 114 13.40 -13.02 25.93
#